data_AF-A0A954HNJ7-F1
#
_entry.id   AF-A0A954HNJ7-F1
#
_cell.length_a   1.000
_cell.length_b   1.000
_cell.length_c   1.000
_cell.angle_alpha   90.00
_cell.angle_beta   90.00
_cell.angle_gamma   90.00
#
_symmetry.space_group_name_H-M   'P 1'
#
loop_
_entity.id
_entity.type
_entity.pdbx_description
1 polymer ?
#
loop_
_entity_poly.entity_id
_entity_poly.type
_entity_poly.pdbx_seq_one_letter_code
_entity_poly.pdbx_strand_id
1 'polypeptide(L)'
;MTQPVTNLTSPIDSPPDSPPSPAEKFLNAFLQEKNIRWLLIVGAAIVFGSSLMLVTNAWPNWPPSLKYLTILAYTAATFGVAEFCRLRLALQTTYRVLYSLTLLLMPVCFLALQWLSSEASGQQVLQIAETLGLLIPAAAFLVPVSARITDHFLRGRQATFLNCYRLLCLFGALPVMSGSGAAFGFLVVCWIVFTAGVVKVNRHTFYLAETHSLPRVFGFLPILILGMQFTVLAATKAISATATHWLGLVCVLIAGTVLQTTRSVADVFRRRTGNLVRPLPWTVVVPLMSGLLLTALGLALSFSGFSYVGPTTFAVIPTAAAAAVVLLLTAQDSRQSAFVYAGLACITLAYQCLPTLFSDVVTALKAEAETALREPRLPFAFYGLTYLPLIVVMTAMARRREGVSRDLFAIPLKRFVTAISLLLFVASATHVKALFLVSLVNIALFMGLAIVFRDRRYAAVSVVAVVAAALAWIPAVDGLGWVR
;
A
#
# COMPACT_ATOMS: atom_id res chain seq x y z
N MET A 1 20.96 -72.25 15.66
CA MET A 1 20.48 -70.86 15.61
C MET A 1 19.88 -70.65 14.23
N THR A 2 18.55 -70.63 14.18
CA THR A 2 17.71 -70.71 12.98
C THR A 2 17.43 -69.31 12.42
N GLN A 3 17.74 -69.10 11.15
CA GLN A 3 17.41 -67.87 10.44
C GLN A 3 15.92 -67.86 10.03
N PRO A 4 15.23 -66.71 10.11
CA PRO A 4 13.84 -66.59 9.71
C PRO A 4 13.73 -66.60 8.17
N VAL A 5 12.96 -67.56 7.66
CA VAL A 5 12.58 -67.70 6.26
C VAL A 5 11.71 -66.50 5.88
N THR A 6 12.23 -65.66 4.99
CA THR A 6 11.51 -64.55 4.37
C THR A 6 10.55 -65.13 3.33
N ASN A 7 9.25 -65.12 3.66
CA ASN A 7 8.18 -65.47 2.72
C ASN A 7 8.15 -64.44 1.57
N LEU A 8 8.63 -64.88 0.40
CA LEU A 8 8.41 -64.24 -0.89
C LEU A 8 6.96 -64.45 -1.34
N THR A 9 6.03 -63.70 -0.77
CA THR A 9 4.72 -63.51 -1.43
C THR A 9 4.94 -62.61 -2.64
N SER A 10 4.85 -63.21 -3.82
CA SER A 10 4.79 -62.50 -5.10
C SER A 10 3.76 -61.37 -5.04
N PRO A 11 4.08 -60.16 -5.52
CA PRO A 11 3.11 -59.06 -5.57
C PRO A 11 1.91 -59.52 -6.41
N ILE A 12 0.74 -59.53 -5.80
CA ILE A 12 -0.52 -59.73 -6.52
C ILE A 12 -0.68 -58.50 -7.42
N ASP A 13 -0.60 -58.71 -8.74
CA ASP A 13 -0.88 -57.69 -9.75
C ASP A 13 -2.34 -57.24 -9.60
N SER A 14 -2.56 -56.20 -8.79
CA SER A 14 -3.83 -55.50 -8.76
C SER A 14 -4.07 -54.90 -10.15
N PRO A 15 -5.27 -55.07 -10.75
CA PRO A 15 -5.58 -54.51 -12.06
C PRO A 15 -5.33 -53.00 -12.06
N PRO A 16 -4.87 -52.42 -13.18
CA PRO A 16 -4.52 -51.01 -13.24
C PRO A 16 -5.74 -50.15 -12.90
N ASP A 17 -5.67 -49.43 -11.77
CA ASP A 17 -6.69 -48.47 -11.36
C ASP A 17 -6.93 -47.49 -12.51
N SER A 18 -8.16 -47.48 -13.01
CA SER A 18 -8.55 -46.54 -14.05
C SER A 18 -8.33 -45.11 -13.53
N PRO A 19 -7.67 -44.23 -14.29
CA PRO A 19 -7.34 -42.89 -13.81
C PRO A 19 -8.63 -42.18 -13.40
N PRO A 20 -8.74 -41.68 -12.16
CA PRO A 20 -10.01 -41.14 -11.67
C PRO A 20 -10.43 -39.98 -12.54
N SER A 21 -11.72 -39.95 -12.88
CA SER A 21 -12.26 -38.95 -13.79
C SER A 21 -12.00 -37.54 -13.23
N PRO A 22 -11.80 -36.52 -14.08
CA PRO A 22 -11.60 -35.15 -13.60
C PRO A 22 -12.75 -34.65 -12.71
N ALA A 23 -13.96 -35.15 -12.92
CA ALA A 23 -15.11 -34.89 -12.06
C ALA A 23 -14.94 -35.54 -10.68
N GLU A 24 -14.46 -36.78 -10.60
CA GLU A 24 -14.16 -37.47 -9.34
C GLU A 24 -12.99 -36.83 -8.58
N LYS A 25 -11.94 -36.37 -9.29
CA LYS A 25 -10.86 -35.58 -8.70
C LYS A 25 -11.37 -34.25 -8.15
N PHE A 26 -12.27 -33.58 -8.87
CA PHE A 26 -12.92 -32.37 -8.38
C PHE A 26 -13.82 -32.67 -7.18
N LEU A 27 -14.64 -33.71 -7.21
CA LEU A 27 -15.55 -34.10 -6.12
C LEU A 27 -14.80 -34.59 -4.88
N ASN A 28 -13.72 -35.35 -5.03
CA ASN A 28 -12.85 -35.74 -3.93
C ASN A 28 -12.05 -34.55 -3.39
N ALA A 29 -11.56 -33.65 -4.24
CA ALA A 29 -11.01 -32.37 -3.79
C ALA A 29 -12.09 -31.50 -3.13
N PHE A 30 -13.36 -31.66 -3.55
CA PHE A 30 -14.49 -30.89 -3.06
C PHE A 30 -15.02 -31.41 -1.71
N LEU A 31 -15.00 -32.72 -1.50
CA LEU A 31 -15.44 -33.42 -0.29
C LEU A 31 -14.30 -33.63 0.70
N GLN A 32 -13.05 -33.39 0.29
CA GLN A 32 -11.92 -33.34 1.22
C GLN A 32 -12.23 -32.39 2.37
N GLU A 33 -11.85 -32.81 3.58
CA GLU A 33 -12.09 -32.18 4.88
C GLU A 33 -11.86 -30.65 4.93
N LYS A 34 -11.04 -30.12 4.00
CA LYS A 34 -10.80 -28.68 3.81
C LYS A 34 -12.03 -27.91 3.35
N ASN A 35 -12.91 -28.51 2.58
CA ASN A 35 -14.10 -27.87 2.03
C ASN A 35 -15.28 -27.88 2.99
N ILE A 36 -15.37 -28.86 3.89
CA ILE A 36 -16.35 -28.85 4.98
C ILE A 36 -16.15 -27.58 5.85
N ARG A 37 -14.90 -27.19 6.11
CA ARG A 37 -14.59 -25.97 6.86
C ARG A 37 -15.02 -24.70 6.10
N TRP A 38 -14.82 -24.66 4.79
CA TRP A 38 -15.29 -23.55 3.95
C TRP A 38 -16.81 -23.47 3.92
N LEU A 39 -17.50 -24.60 3.74
CA LEU A 39 -18.96 -24.66 3.75
C LEU A 39 -19.52 -24.16 5.09
N LEU A 40 -18.85 -24.48 6.21
CA LEU A 40 -19.27 -24.01 7.53
C LEU A 40 -19.06 -22.49 7.71
N ILE A 41 -17.96 -21.93 7.18
CA ILE A 41 -17.75 -20.46 7.18
C ILE A 41 -18.80 -19.76 6.32
N VAL A 42 -19.08 -20.30 5.12
CA VAL A 42 -20.11 -19.77 4.22
C VAL A 42 -21.50 -19.88 4.86
N GLY A 43 -21.82 -21.01 5.47
CA GLY A 43 -23.07 -21.21 6.20
C GLY A 43 -23.22 -20.23 7.36
N ALA A 44 -22.17 -20.01 8.15
CA ALA A 44 -22.18 -19.01 9.22
C ALA A 44 -22.38 -17.58 8.67
N ALA A 45 -21.75 -17.24 7.53
CA ALA A 45 -21.94 -15.94 6.89
C ALA A 45 -23.36 -15.75 6.34
N ILE A 46 -23.97 -16.80 5.78
CA ILE A 46 -25.36 -16.77 5.31
C ILE A 46 -26.33 -16.62 6.48
N VAL A 47 -26.17 -17.40 7.54
CA VAL A 47 -27.00 -17.30 8.76
C VAL A 47 -26.84 -15.91 9.37
N PHE A 48 -25.63 -15.37 9.42
CA PHE A 48 -25.37 -14.03 9.89
C PHE A 48 -26.07 -12.97 9.02
N GLY A 49 -25.91 -13.04 7.69
CA GLY A 49 -26.54 -12.10 6.76
C GLY A 49 -28.07 -12.16 6.78
N SER A 50 -28.65 -13.36 6.82
CA SER A 50 -30.11 -13.56 6.92
C SER A 50 -30.68 -13.05 8.25
N SER A 51 -29.96 -13.28 9.36
CA SER A 51 -30.34 -12.76 10.68
C SER A 51 -30.30 -11.23 10.71
N LEU A 52 -29.28 -10.64 10.09
CA LEU A 52 -29.15 -9.18 9.97
C LEU A 52 -30.28 -8.59 9.13
N MET A 53 -30.64 -9.24 8.01
CA MET A 53 -31.76 -8.81 7.15
C MET A 53 -33.10 -8.81 7.90
N LEU A 54 -33.40 -9.87 8.66
CA LEU A 54 -34.63 -9.97 9.44
C LEU A 54 -34.72 -8.85 10.48
N VAL A 55 -33.61 -8.57 11.16
CA VAL A 55 -33.51 -7.51 12.16
C VAL A 55 -33.63 -6.12 11.50
N THR A 56 -33.04 -5.90 10.32
CA THR A 56 -33.13 -4.61 9.62
C THR A 56 -34.54 -4.24 9.17
N ASN A 57 -35.42 -5.22 8.90
CA ASN A 57 -36.82 -4.93 8.55
C ASN A 57 -37.60 -4.27 9.70
N ALA A 58 -37.24 -4.55 10.96
CA ALA A 58 -37.87 -3.95 12.14
C ALA A 58 -37.26 -2.60 12.54
N TRP A 59 -36.07 -2.25 12.02
CA TRP A 59 -35.32 -1.06 12.43
C TRP A 59 -35.97 0.30 12.20
N PRO A 60 -36.78 0.55 11.15
CA PRO A 60 -37.34 1.88 10.93
C PRO A 60 -38.11 2.43 12.14
N ASN A 61 -38.72 1.55 12.93
CA ASN A 61 -39.56 1.93 14.07
C ASN A 61 -38.83 1.94 15.42
N TRP A 62 -37.56 1.55 15.47
CA TRP A 62 -36.83 1.42 16.74
C TRP A 62 -36.00 2.67 17.04
N PRO A 63 -35.87 3.06 18.32
CA PRO A 63 -34.94 4.12 18.69
C PRO A 63 -33.47 3.68 18.45
N PRO A 64 -32.55 4.59 18.09
CA PRO A 64 -31.16 4.25 17.77
C PRO A 64 -30.43 3.50 18.90
N SER A 65 -30.70 3.85 20.16
CA SER A 65 -30.13 3.18 21.34
C SER A 65 -30.52 1.72 21.41
N LEU A 66 -31.77 1.38 21.11
CA LEU A 66 -32.25 -0.01 21.06
C LEU A 66 -31.63 -0.79 19.90
N LYS A 67 -31.46 -0.17 18.72
CA LYS A 67 -30.74 -0.79 17.58
C LYS A 67 -29.32 -1.15 17.98
N TYR A 68 -28.61 -0.22 18.60
CA TYR A 68 -27.25 -0.42 19.09
C TYR A 68 -27.18 -1.51 20.18
N LEU A 69 -28.03 -1.44 21.20
CA LEU A 69 -28.07 -2.41 22.28
C LEU A 69 -28.35 -3.83 21.76
N THR A 70 -29.20 -3.96 20.75
CA THR A 70 -29.48 -5.25 20.09
C THR A 70 -28.23 -5.83 19.42
N ILE A 71 -27.46 -5.01 18.70
CA ILE A 71 -26.20 -5.44 18.06
C ILE A 71 -25.16 -5.83 19.12
N LEU A 72 -25.03 -5.05 20.20
CA LEU A 72 -24.13 -5.34 21.30
C LEU A 72 -24.52 -6.63 22.01
N ALA A 73 -25.80 -6.81 22.33
CA ALA A 73 -26.33 -8.03 22.97
C ALA A 73 -26.14 -9.26 22.08
N TYR A 74 -26.39 -9.15 20.77
CA TYR A 74 -26.15 -10.22 19.81
C TYR A 74 -24.68 -10.65 19.77
N THR A 75 -23.77 -9.67 19.78
CA THR A 75 -22.31 -9.93 19.79
C THR A 75 -21.87 -10.58 21.12
N ALA A 76 -22.40 -10.11 22.24
CA ALA A 76 -22.15 -10.70 23.56
C ALA A 76 -22.69 -12.13 23.67
N ALA A 77 -23.90 -12.39 23.18
CA ALA A 77 -24.49 -13.72 23.14
C ALA A 77 -23.68 -14.68 22.25
N THR A 78 -23.25 -14.23 21.06
CA THR A 78 -22.40 -15.00 20.15
C THR A 78 -21.09 -15.42 20.84
N PHE A 79 -20.44 -14.49 21.55
CA PHE A 79 -19.26 -14.79 22.35
C PHE A 79 -19.54 -15.77 23.50
N GLY A 80 -20.64 -15.57 24.23
CA GLY A 80 -21.06 -16.44 25.33
C GLY A 80 -21.31 -17.88 24.86
N VAL A 81 -21.99 -18.05 23.73
CA VAL A 81 -22.21 -19.37 23.10
C VAL A 81 -20.88 -19.97 22.65
N ALA A 82 -19.96 -19.17 22.10
CA ALA A 82 -18.62 -19.64 21.74
C ALA A 82 -17.86 -20.20 22.96
N GLU A 83 -17.86 -19.47 24.08
CA GLU A 83 -17.25 -19.93 25.34
C GLU A 83 -17.94 -21.17 25.89
N PHE A 84 -19.28 -21.26 25.80
CA PHE A 84 -20.02 -22.44 26.22
C PHE A 84 -19.66 -23.67 25.38
N CYS A 85 -19.64 -23.54 24.05
CA CYS A 85 -19.21 -24.60 23.14
C CYS A 85 -17.76 -25.03 23.41
N ARG A 86 -16.89 -24.10 23.79
CA ARG A 86 -15.48 -24.36 24.14
C ARG A 86 -15.35 -25.13 25.46
N LEU A 87 -16.03 -24.68 26.52
CA LEU A 87 -15.87 -25.17 27.88
C LEU A 87 -16.68 -26.44 28.17
N ARG A 88 -17.92 -26.54 27.65
CA ARG A 88 -18.85 -27.62 28.00
C ARG A 88 -18.97 -28.69 26.91
N LEU A 89 -19.01 -28.28 25.65
CA LEU A 89 -19.26 -29.21 24.53
C LEU A 89 -17.99 -29.66 23.81
N ALA A 90 -16.84 -29.04 24.08
CA ALA A 90 -15.56 -29.30 23.42
C ALA A 90 -15.60 -29.24 21.88
N LEU A 91 -16.54 -28.49 21.30
CA LEU A 91 -16.75 -28.41 19.85
C LEU A 91 -15.73 -27.46 19.20
N GLN A 92 -14.55 -27.99 18.87
CA GLN A 92 -13.40 -27.18 18.44
C GLN A 92 -13.65 -26.29 17.22
N THR A 93 -14.30 -26.83 16.21
CA THR A 93 -14.57 -26.10 14.97
C THR A 93 -15.61 -25.00 15.19
N THR A 94 -16.69 -25.32 15.91
CA THR A 94 -17.82 -24.42 16.14
C THR A 94 -17.41 -23.18 16.92
N TYR A 95 -16.72 -23.32 18.06
CA TYR A 95 -16.34 -22.14 18.84
C TYR A 95 -15.33 -21.26 18.09
N ARG A 96 -14.43 -21.83 17.26
CA ARG A 96 -13.49 -21.05 16.44
C ARG A 96 -14.23 -20.19 15.42
N VAL A 97 -15.27 -20.72 14.80
CA VAL A 97 -16.09 -19.93 13.87
C VAL A 97 -16.87 -18.84 14.62
N LEU A 98 -17.47 -19.15 15.77
CA LEU A 98 -18.19 -18.15 16.58
C LEU A 98 -17.26 -17.05 17.12
N TYR A 99 -16.03 -17.38 17.51
CA TYR A 99 -15.01 -16.40 17.86
C TYR A 99 -14.60 -15.51 16.67
N SER A 100 -14.44 -16.10 15.48
CA SER A 100 -14.15 -15.32 14.25
C SER A 100 -15.30 -14.37 13.94
N LEU A 101 -16.54 -14.85 14.07
CA LEU A 101 -17.75 -14.05 13.88
C LEU A 101 -17.84 -12.91 14.90
N THR A 102 -17.50 -13.18 16.17
CA THR A 102 -17.48 -12.15 17.22
C THR A 102 -16.43 -11.07 16.92
N LEU A 103 -15.24 -11.45 16.42
CA LEU A 103 -14.21 -10.48 15.96
C LEU A 103 -14.68 -9.64 14.78
N LEU A 104 -15.52 -10.17 13.90
CA LEU A 104 -16.06 -9.42 12.77
C LEU A 104 -17.21 -8.48 13.20
N LEU A 105 -18.01 -8.92 14.19
CA LEU A 105 -19.13 -8.17 14.76
C LEU A 105 -18.70 -6.98 15.61
N MET A 106 -17.61 -7.11 16.37
CA MET A 106 -17.14 -6.06 17.27
C MET A 106 -16.97 -4.69 16.57
N PRO A 107 -16.28 -4.56 15.42
CA PRO A 107 -16.20 -3.29 14.69
C PRO A 107 -17.56 -2.73 14.29
N VAL A 108 -18.51 -3.60 13.94
CA VAL A 108 -19.88 -3.21 13.57
C VAL A 108 -20.61 -2.61 14.77
N CYS A 109 -20.40 -3.14 15.98
CA CYS A 109 -20.94 -2.55 17.21
C CYS A 109 -20.49 -1.10 17.37
N PHE A 110 -19.19 -0.82 17.23
CA PHE A 110 -18.68 0.55 17.37
C PHE A 110 -19.13 1.45 16.21
N LEU A 111 -19.25 0.91 15.00
CA LEU A 111 -19.78 1.65 13.87
C LEU A 111 -21.25 2.07 14.10
N ALA A 112 -22.06 1.21 14.71
CA ALA A 112 -23.46 1.48 15.02
C ALA A 112 -23.67 2.63 16.01
N LEU A 113 -22.66 2.98 16.84
CA LEU A 113 -22.73 4.15 17.72
C LEU A 113 -22.91 5.46 16.95
N GLN A 114 -22.53 5.51 15.67
CA GLN A 114 -22.72 6.70 14.85
C GLN A 114 -24.19 7.08 14.67
N TRP A 115 -25.11 6.11 14.74
CA TRP A 115 -26.55 6.38 14.59
C TRP A 115 -27.11 7.24 15.71
N LEU A 116 -26.49 7.23 16.89
CA LEU A 116 -26.87 8.09 18.01
C LEU A 116 -26.46 9.56 17.75
N SER A 117 -25.45 9.79 16.92
CA SER A 117 -24.92 11.14 16.66
C SER A 117 -25.69 11.94 15.59
N SER A 118 -26.54 11.30 14.77
CA SER A 118 -27.15 11.94 13.60
C SER A 118 -28.46 12.70 13.86
N GLU A 119 -29.16 12.47 14.96
CA GLU A 119 -30.55 12.96 15.18
C GLU A 119 -30.63 14.29 15.96
N ALA A 120 -29.55 15.08 15.98
CA ALA A 120 -29.20 15.90 17.12
C ALA A 120 -29.03 17.41 16.83
N SER A 121 -30.11 18.15 16.57
CA SER A 121 -30.01 19.60 16.32
C SER A 121 -30.18 20.51 17.55
N GLY A 122 -30.52 19.98 18.75
CA GLY A 122 -30.89 20.84 19.90
C GLY A 122 -30.35 20.51 21.30
N GLN A 123 -29.86 19.30 21.58
CA GLN A 123 -29.46 18.87 22.95
C GLN A 123 -28.10 18.15 22.99
N GLN A 124 -27.03 18.86 22.62
CA GLN A 124 -25.69 18.29 22.48
C GLN A 124 -25.15 17.61 23.76
N VAL A 125 -25.40 18.17 24.94
CA VAL A 125 -24.82 17.64 26.21
C VAL A 125 -25.41 16.29 26.59
N LEU A 126 -26.74 16.15 26.52
CA LEU A 126 -27.42 14.91 26.88
C LEU A 126 -27.02 13.76 25.95
N GLN A 127 -26.82 14.06 24.66
CA GLN A 127 -26.43 13.07 23.66
C GLN A 127 -24.98 12.63 23.80
N ILE A 128 -24.08 13.55 24.17
CA ILE A 128 -22.70 13.19 24.53
C ILE A 128 -22.72 12.25 25.73
N ALA A 129 -23.54 12.54 26.75
CA ALA A 129 -23.69 11.68 27.92
C ALA A 129 -24.25 10.29 27.56
N GLU A 130 -25.28 10.23 26.71
CA GLU A 130 -25.85 8.96 26.23
C GLU A 130 -24.84 8.14 25.41
N THR A 131 -24.14 8.79 24.48
CA THR A 131 -23.12 8.15 23.63
C THR A 131 -21.98 7.61 24.48
N LEU A 132 -21.48 8.38 25.45
CA LEU A 132 -20.46 7.92 26.41
C LEU A 132 -20.97 6.79 27.29
N GLY A 133 -22.22 6.88 27.76
CA GLY A 133 -22.88 5.84 28.55
C GLY A 133 -23.00 4.51 27.82
N LEU A 134 -23.19 4.54 26.50
CA LEU A 134 -23.25 3.34 25.64
C LEU A 134 -21.88 2.87 25.13
N LEU A 135 -20.91 3.78 25.00
CA LEU A 135 -19.53 3.48 24.58
C LEU A 135 -18.74 2.76 25.69
N ILE A 136 -18.88 3.18 26.94
CA ILE A 136 -18.13 2.61 28.07
C ILE A 136 -18.36 1.09 28.22
N PRO A 137 -19.60 0.57 28.25
CA PRO A 137 -19.85 -0.87 28.31
C PRO A 137 -19.29 -1.63 27.12
N ALA A 138 -19.40 -1.08 25.90
CA ALA A 138 -18.84 -1.74 24.71
C ALA A 138 -17.31 -1.77 24.73
N ALA A 139 -16.65 -0.70 25.19
CA ALA A 139 -15.21 -0.69 25.38
C ALA A 139 -14.77 -1.69 26.47
N ALA A 140 -15.50 -1.73 27.59
CA ALA A 140 -15.28 -2.68 28.67
C ALA A 140 -15.45 -4.14 28.22
N PHE A 141 -16.40 -4.40 27.31
CA PHE A 141 -16.58 -5.71 26.67
C PHE A 141 -15.48 -6.03 25.64
N LEU A 142 -15.11 -5.06 24.80
CA LEU A 142 -14.11 -5.20 23.74
C LEU A 142 -12.77 -5.68 24.29
N VAL A 143 -12.28 -5.11 25.40
CA VAL A 143 -10.94 -5.39 25.94
C VAL A 143 -10.74 -6.88 26.29
N PRO A 144 -11.48 -7.50 27.22
CA PRO A 144 -11.27 -8.89 27.62
C PRO A 144 -11.61 -9.87 26.48
N VAL A 145 -12.66 -9.59 25.71
CA VAL A 145 -13.13 -10.49 24.65
C VAL A 145 -12.12 -10.56 23.51
N SER A 146 -11.68 -9.40 22.99
CA SER A 146 -10.65 -9.37 21.94
C SER A 146 -9.35 -10.02 22.42
N ALA A 147 -8.95 -9.83 23.69
CA ALA A 147 -7.75 -10.46 24.24
C ALA A 147 -7.84 -11.98 24.23
N ARG A 148 -8.94 -12.55 24.76
CA ARG A 148 -9.14 -14.01 24.81
C ARG A 148 -9.18 -14.64 23.43
N ILE A 149 -9.94 -14.03 22.52
CA ILE A 149 -10.10 -14.57 21.17
C ILE A 149 -8.76 -14.51 20.41
N THR A 150 -8.05 -13.38 20.47
CA THR A 150 -6.78 -13.23 19.75
C THR A 150 -5.66 -14.06 20.35
N ASP A 151 -5.60 -14.20 21.68
CA ASP A 151 -4.64 -15.11 22.33
C ASP A 151 -4.85 -16.56 21.89
N HIS A 152 -6.11 -16.98 21.75
CA HIS A 152 -6.45 -18.29 21.22
C HIS A 152 -6.01 -18.46 19.74
N PHE A 153 -6.35 -17.50 18.86
CA PHE A 153 -6.01 -17.60 17.43
C PHE A 153 -4.50 -17.50 17.16
N LEU A 154 -3.81 -16.61 17.88
CA LEU A 154 -2.40 -16.32 17.67
C LEU A 154 -1.50 -17.16 18.58
N ARG A 155 -2.06 -18.09 19.38
CA ARG A 155 -1.33 -18.95 20.32
C ARG A 155 -0.35 -18.15 21.18
N GLY A 156 -0.79 -16.99 21.67
CA GLY A 156 0.04 -16.08 22.43
C GLY A 156 -0.32 -14.61 22.24
N ARG A 157 0.09 -13.79 23.21
CA ARG A 157 -0.29 -12.38 23.30
C ARG A 157 0.50 -11.49 22.34
N GLN A 158 -0.10 -11.15 21.21
CA GLN A 158 0.41 -10.13 20.28
C GLN A 158 -0.18 -8.75 20.60
N ALA A 159 0.41 -8.05 21.58
CA ALA A 159 -0.12 -6.78 22.09
C ALA A 159 -0.30 -5.70 21.02
N THR A 160 0.64 -5.59 20.06
CA THR A 160 0.55 -4.60 18.96
C THR A 160 -0.68 -4.83 18.09
N PHE A 161 -0.90 -6.07 17.64
CA PHE A 161 -2.07 -6.42 16.82
C PHE A 161 -3.37 -6.14 17.57
N LEU A 162 -3.43 -6.58 18.83
CA LEU A 162 -4.60 -6.40 19.68
C LEU A 162 -4.93 -4.92 19.92
N ASN A 163 -3.92 -4.08 20.17
CA ASN A 163 -4.11 -2.64 20.34
C ASN A 163 -4.54 -1.98 19.04
N CYS A 164 -3.94 -2.32 17.89
CA CYS A 164 -4.35 -1.80 16.59
C CYS A 164 -5.81 -2.17 16.26
N TYR A 165 -6.20 -3.43 16.50
CA TYR A 165 -7.57 -3.90 16.33
C TYR A 165 -8.55 -3.10 17.19
N ARG A 166 -8.24 -2.89 18.47
CA ARG A 166 -9.08 -2.12 19.39
C ARG A 166 -9.20 -0.66 18.99
N LEU A 167 -8.08 -0.03 18.59
CA LEU A 167 -8.06 1.35 18.14
C LEU A 167 -8.92 1.55 16.88
N LEU A 168 -8.82 0.65 15.90
CA LEU A 168 -9.68 0.70 14.71
C LEU A 168 -11.16 0.50 15.08
N CYS A 169 -11.48 -0.41 16.01
CA CYS A 169 -12.85 -0.53 16.53
C CYS A 169 -13.32 0.80 17.14
N LEU A 170 -12.52 1.41 18.02
CA LEU A 170 -12.86 2.69 18.65
C LEU A 170 -13.02 3.83 17.63
N PHE A 171 -12.23 3.85 16.56
CA PHE A 171 -12.39 4.81 15.47
C PHE A 171 -13.75 4.67 14.75
N GLY A 172 -14.39 3.50 14.82
CA GLY A 172 -15.76 3.31 14.32
C GLY A 172 -16.81 4.15 15.05
N ALA A 173 -16.57 4.47 16.33
CA ALA A 173 -17.46 5.29 17.14
C ALA A 173 -17.32 6.79 16.89
N LEU A 174 -16.28 7.23 16.19
CA LEU A 174 -16.09 8.65 15.86
C LEU A 174 -17.16 9.13 14.86
N PRO A 175 -17.55 10.42 14.89
CA PRO A 175 -18.49 10.98 13.93
C PRO A 175 -17.94 10.93 12.48
N VAL A 176 -18.81 11.12 11.49
CA VAL A 176 -18.40 11.23 10.09
C VAL A 176 -17.61 12.53 9.89
N MET A 177 -16.50 12.47 9.16
CA MET A 177 -15.63 13.62 8.93
C MET A 177 -16.25 14.53 7.86
N SER A 178 -16.49 15.80 8.18
CA SER A 178 -17.10 16.76 7.24
C SER A 178 -16.08 17.52 6.39
N GLY A 179 -14.85 17.71 6.87
CA GLY A 179 -13.80 18.44 6.15
C GLY A 179 -12.83 17.50 5.43
N SER A 180 -12.46 17.83 4.18
CA SER A 180 -11.52 17.01 3.38
C SER A 180 -10.17 16.80 4.06
N GLY A 181 -9.63 17.81 4.74
CA GLY A 181 -8.37 17.70 5.48
C GLY A 181 -8.48 16.76 6.70
N ALA A 182 -9.58 16.87 7.46
CA ALA A 182 -9.85 15.99 8.61
C ALA A 182 -10.11 14.54 8.17
N ALA A 183 -10.88 14.34 7.10
CA ALA A 183 -11.14 13.04 6.51
C ALA A 183 -9.85 12.37 6.02
N PHE A 184 -8.99 13.11 5.32
CA PHE A 184 -7.68 12.62 4.89
C PHE A 184 -6.77 12.30 6.10
N GLY A 185 -6.67 13.19 7.08
CA GLY A 185 -5.92 12.94 8.30
C GLY A 185 -6.39 11.69 9.05
N PHE A 186 -7.70 11.50 9.17
CA PHE A 186 -8.31 10.31 9.74
C PHE A 186 -7.93 9.04 8.96
N LEU A 187 -7.97 9.07 7.62
CA LEU A 187 -7.54 7.95 6.76
C LEU A 187 -6.06 7.62 6.97
N VAL A 188 -5.18 8.62 7.07
CA VAL A 188 -3.75 8.42 7.32
C VAL A 188 -3.53 7.80 8.70
N VAL A 189 -4.18 8.29 9.75
CA VAL A 189 -4.08 7.70 11.10
C VAL A 189 -4.59 6.26 11.12
N CYS A 190 -5.75 6.00 10.53
CA CYS A 190 -6.28 4.64 10.40
C CYS A 190 -5.33 3.73 9.63
N TRP A 191 -4.72 4.22 8.54
CA TRP A 191 -3.74 3.48 7.74
C TRP A 191 -2.47 3.17 8.56
N ILE A 192 -1.97 4.10 9.38
CA ILE A 192 -0.81 3.86 10.26
C ILE A 192 -1.13 2.74 11.26
N VAL A 193 -2.28 2.82 11.93
CA VAL A 193 -2.72 1.82 12.91
C VAL A 193 -2.90 0.45 12.24
N PHE A 194 -3.56 0.42 11.08
CA PHE A 194 -3.72 -0.77 10.25
C PHE A 194 -2.36 -1.38 9.86
N THR A 195 -1.45 -0.57 9.32
CA THR A 195 -0.14 -1.01 8.82
C THR A 195 0.74 -1.54 9.95
N ALA A 196 0.78 -0.86 11.10
CA ALA A 196 1.52 -1.32 12.26
C ALA A 196 1.00 -2.70 12.75
N GLY A 197 -0.33 -2.87 12.79
CA GLY A 197 -0.96 -4.14 13.15
C GLY A 197 -0.64 -5.26 12.15
N VAL A 198 -0.77 -4.99 10.85
CA VAL A 198 -0.52 -5.95 9.77
C VAL A 198 0.94 -6.38 9.71
N VAL A 199 1.89 -5.44 9.73
CA VAL A 199 3.32 -5.74 9.64
C VAL A 199 3.76 -6.63 10.82
N LYS A 200 3.27 -6.34 12.03
CA LYS A 200 3.62 -7.12 13.22
C LYS A 200 2.98 -8.51 13.19
N VAL A 201 1.68 -8.61 12.88
CA VAL A 201 0.96 -9.88 12.91
C VAL A 201 1.39 -10.81 11.79
N ASN A 202 1.69 -10.28 10.59
CA ASN A 202 2.07 -11.08 9.43
C ASN A 202 3.32 -11.92 9.68
N ARG A 203 4.32 -11.36 10.38
CA ARG A 203 5.53 -12.10 10.75
C ARG A 203 5.20 -13.29 11.68
N HIS A 204 4.29 -13.07 12.63
CA HIS A 204 3.90 -14.08 13.61
C HIS A 204 3.00 -15.16 13.02
N THR A 205 2.00 -14.78 12.22
CA THR A 205 1.09 -15.74 11.57
C THR A 205 1.83 -16.63 10.59
N PHE A 206 2.84 -16.09 9.88
CA PHE A 206 3.70 -16.90 9.03
C PHE A 206 4.52 -17.91 9.83
N TYR A 207 5.12 -17.48 10.95
CA TYR A 207 5.87 -18.37 11.84
C TYR A 207 5.00 -19.52 12.35
N LEU A 208 3.76 -19.22 12.78
CA LEU A 208 2.80 -20.24 13.23
C LEU A 208 2.37 -21.18 12.11
N ALA A 209 2.10 -20.65 10.92
CA ALA A 209 1.72 -21.45 9.76
C ALA A 209 2.80 -22.47 9.41
N GLU A 210 4.07 -22.07 9.50
CA GLU A 210 5.21 -22.95 9.24
C GLU A 210 5.39 -23.98 10.37
N THR A 211 5.41 -23.56 11.62
CA THR A 211 5.70 -24.44 12.78
C THR A 211 4.66 -25.54 12.94
N HIS A 212 3.40 -25.25 12.62
CA HIS A 212 2.28 -26.15 12.89
C HIS A 212 1.61 -26.71 11.64
N SER A 213 2.19 -26.49 10.45
CA SER A 213 1.61 -26.93 9.16
C SER A 213 0.13 -26.56 9.01
N LEU A 214 -0.26 -25.41 9.58
CA LEU A 214 -1.67 -24.99 9.57
C LEU A 214 -2.10 -24.61 8.15
N PRO A 215 -3.39 -24.79 7.80
CA PRO A 215 -3.90 -24.33 6.52
C PRO A 215 -3.61 -22.84 6.37
N ARG A 216 -2.94 -22.46 5.27
CA ARG A 216 -2.45 -21.09 5.04
C ARG A 216 -3.53 -20.02 5.16
N VAL A 217 -4.79 -20.37 4.92
CA VAL A 217 -5.96 -19.49 5.07
C VAL A 217 -6.05 -18.87 6.47
N PHE A 218 -5.75 -19.63 7.54
CA PHE A 218 -5.80 -19.11 8.91
C PHE A 218 -4.72 -18.07 9.20
N GLY A 219 -3.60 -18.08 8.46
CA GLY A 219 -2.54 -17.08 8.61
C GLY A 219 -2.93 -15.68 8.10
N PHE A 220 -3.89 -15.60 7.18
CA PHE A 220 -4.36 -14.34 6.60
C PHE A 220 -5.52 -13.71 7.36
N LEU A 221 -6.23 -14.47 8.21
CA LEU A 221 -7.41 -13.99 8.93
C LEU A 221 -7.14 -12.68 9.71
N PRO A 222 -6.07 -12.54 10.51
CA PRO A 222 -5.81 -11.29 11.24
C PRO A 222 -5.58 -10.09 10.33
N ILE A 223 -4.92 -10.31 9.18
CA ILE A 223 -4.64 -9.27 8.18
C ILE A 223 -5.94 -8.85 7.51
N LEU A 224 -6.79 -9.82 7.15
CA LEU A 224 -8.09 -9.60 6.54
C LEU A 224 -9.01 -8.83 7.48
N ILE A 225 -9.02 -9.15 8.78
CA ILE A 225 -9.83 -8.44 9.78
C ILE A 225 -9.43 -6.96 9.87
N LEU A 226 -8.13 -6.67 10.02
CA LEU A 226 -7.67 -5.27 10.09
C LEU A 226 -7.91 -4.52 8.77
N GLY A 227 -7.70 -5.20 7.64
CA GLY A 227 -7.94 -4.63 6.31
C GLY A 227 -9.41 -4.29 6.11
N MET A 228 -10.32 -5.21 6.46
CA MET A 228 -11.76 -5.00 6.39
C MET A 228 -12.21 -3.85 7.28
N GLN A 229 -11.70 -3.76 8.51
CA GLN A 229 -12.00 -2.63 9.39
C GLN A 229 -11.56 -1.30 8.79
N PHE A 230 -10.31 -1.23 8.31
CA PHE A 230 -9.80 -0.04 7.66
C PHE A 230 -10.67 0.36 6.44
N THR A 231 -11.03 -0.60 5.57
CA THR A 231 -11.89 -0.34 4.42
C THR A 231 -13.27 0.16 4.82
N VAL A 232 -13.90 -0.46 5.82
CA VAL A 232 -15.22 -0.06 6.32
C VAL A 232 -15.16 1.34 6.92
N LEU A 233 -14.15 1.65 7.74
CA LEU A 233 -13.96 2.99 8.31
C LEU A 233 -13.72 4.03 7.21
N ALA A 234 -12.89 3.72 6.22
CA ALA A 234 -12.64 4.60 5.10
C ALA A 234 -13.94 4.91 4.33
N ALA A 235 -14.71 3.87 3.99
CA ALA A 235 -15.95 3.99 3.24
C ALA A 235 -17.06 4.72 4.01
N THR A 236 -17.15 4.54 5.32
CA THR A 236 -18.25 5.09 6.12
C THR A 236 -17.95 6.45 6.75
N LYS A 237 -16.68 6.75 7.04
CA LYS A 237 -16.31 7.97 7.80
C LYS A 237 -15.64 9.06 6.97
N ALA A 238 -14.98 8.70 5.87
CA ALA A 238 -14.05 9.63 5.20
C ALA A 238 -14.23 9.74 3.69
N ILE A 239 -14.68 8.68 2.98
CA ILE A 239 -14.65 8.65 1.51
C ILE A 239 -15.51 9.74 0.87
N SER A 240 -16.65 10.09 1.48
CA SER A 240 -17.56 11.12 0.96
C SER A 240 -17.02 12.53 1.09
N ALA A 241 -16.18 12.79 2.09
CA ALA A 241 -15.56 14.10 2.33
C ALA A 241 -14.15 14.22 1.73
N THR A 242 -13.52 13.10 1.37
CA THR A 242 -12.16 13.08 0.83
C THR A 242 -12.19 13.32 -0.67
N ALA A 243 -11.50 14.36 -1.15
CA ALA A 243 -11.40 14.60 -2.59
C ALA A 243 -10.72 13.42 -3.30
N THR A 244 -11.21 13.07 -4.50
CA THR A 244 -10.81 11.86 -5.23
C THR A 244 -9.32 11.73 -5.46
N HIS A 245 -8.61 12.85 -5.68
CA HIS A 245 -7.16 12.87 -5.87
C HIS A 245 -6.37 12.40 -4.63
N TRP A 246 -6.87 12.67 -3.41
CA TRP A 246 -6.24 12.18 -2.17
C TRP A 246 -6.49 10.69 -1.90
N LEU A 247 -7.57 10.12 -2.47
CA LEU A 247 -7.79 8.67 -2.42
C LEU A 247 -6.68 7.91 -3.17
N GLY A 248 -6.06 8.54 -4.17
CA GLY A 248 -4.89 8.02 -4.86
C GLY A 248 -3.73 7.75 -3.92
N LEU A 249 -3.39 8.71 -3.06
CA LEU A 249 -2.35 8.54 -2.04
C LEU A 249 -2.67 7.41 -1.07
N VAL A 250 -3.91 7.36 -0.56
CA VAL A 250 -4.35 6.30 0.35
C VAL A 250 -4.23 4.92 -0.30
N CYS A 251 -4.57 4.80 -1.59
CA CYS A 251 -4.42 3.57 -2.35
C CYS A 251 -2.95 3.11 -2.46
N VAL A 252 -2.02 4.02 -2.74
CA VAL A 252 -0.58 3.74 -2.76
C VAL A 252 -0.04 3.36 -1.38
N LEU A 253 -0.53 4.00 -0.32
CA LEU A 253 -0.15 3.67 1.06
C LEU A 253 -0.58 2.24 1.43
N ILE A 254 -1.81 1.84 1.08
CA ILE A 254 -2.29 0.46 1.25
C ILE A 254 -1.45 -0.52 0.42
N ALA A 255 -1.12 -0.15 -0.82
CA ALA A 255 -0.24 -0.95 -1.68
C ALA A 255 1.11 -1.21 -1.01
N GLY A 256 1.69 -0.19 -0.37
CA GLY A 256 2.91 -0.32 0.42
C GLY A 256 2.78 -1.37 1.52
N THR A 257 1.68 -1.38 2.27
CA THR A 257 1.41 -2.39 3.31
C THR A 257 1.31 -3.80 2.73
N VAL A 258 0.61 -3.97 1.60
CA VAL A 258 0.48 -5.27 0.90
C VAL A 258 1.82 -5.75 0.36
N LEU A 259 2.65 -4.85 -0.17
CA LEU A 259 3.97 -5.22 -0.70
C LEU A 259 4.97 -5.55 0.43
N GLN A 260 4.88 -4.88 1.58
CA GLN A 260 5.66 -5.24 2.77
C GLN A 260 5.29 -6.61 3.33
N THR A 261 4.00 -6.99 3.31
CA THR A 261 3.60 -8.35 3.72
C THR A 261 4.11 -9.38 2.74
N THR A 262 4.04 -9.09 1.44
CA THR A 262 4.59 -9.92 0.36
C THR A 262 6.09 -10.16 0.55
N ARG A 263 6.86 -9.11 0.85
CA ARG A 263 8.29 -9.21 1.14
C ARG A 263 8.57 -10.13 2.32
N SER A 264 7.84 -9.96 3.41
CA SER A 264 7.99 -10.79 4.61
C SER A 264 7.79 -12.27 4.30
N VAL A 265 6.78 -12.59 3.48
CA VAL A 265 6.52 -13.95 3.00
C VAL A 265 7.67 -14.45 2.12
N ALA A 266 8.10 -13.65 1.15
CA ALA A 266 9.18 -14.01 0.23
C ALA A 266 10.51 -14.27 0.97
N ASP A 267 10.84 -13.48 1.99
CA ASP A 267 12.06 -13.64 2.77
C ASP A 267 12.07 -14.95 3.58
N VAL A 268 10.93 -15.41 4.08
CA VAL A 268 10.88 -16.73 4.74
C VAL A 268 11.04 -17.86 3.72
N PHE A 269 10.42 -17.75 2.54
CA PHE A 269 10.67 -18.70 1.46
C PHE A 269 12.17 -18.75 1.09
N ARG A 270 12.85 -17.61 0.94
CA ARG A 270 14.30 -17.57 0.67
C ARG A 270 15.14 -18.29 1.71
N ARG A 271 14.85 -18.04 3.00
CA ARG A 271 15.59 -18.68 4.09
C ARG A 271 15.44 -20.20 4.07
N ARG A 272 14.28 -20.70 3.63
CA ARG A 272 14.00 -22.13 3.56
C ARG A 272 14.64 -22.80 2.34
N THR A 273 14.48 -22.24 1.15
CA THR A 273 14.91 -22.89 -0.10
C THR A 273 16.29 -22.44 -0.57
N GLY A 274 16.98 -21.58 0.19
CA GLY A 274 18.27 -20.97 -0.19
C GLY A 274 18.15 -19.91 -1.29
N ASN A 275 17.12 -20.00 -2.15
CA ASN A 275 16.78 -19.03 -3.17
C ASN A 275 15.27 -19.07 -3.49
N LEU A 276 14.73 -18.04 -4.15
CA LEU A 276 13.36 -18.04 -4.65
C LEU A 276 13.26 -19.04 -5.83
N VAL A 277 12.78 -20.25 -5.55
CA VAL A 277 12.55 -21.29 -6.58
C VAL A 277 11.51 -20.77 -7.56
N ARG A 278 11.78 -20.88 -8.88
CA ARG A 278 10.82 -20.54 -9.93
C ARG A 278 10.07 -21.82 -10.35
N PRO A 279 8.75 -21.77 -10.57
CA PRO A 279 7.87 -20.60 -10.52
C PRO A 279 7.59 -20.09 -9.10
N LEU A 280 7.35 -18.78 -8.97
CA LEU A 280 7.04 -18.17 -7.66
C LEU A 280 5.73 -18.75 -7.10
N PRO A 281 5.65 -19.01 -5.78
CA PRO A 281 4.42 -19.51 -5.18
C PRO A 281 3.31 -18.45 -5.30
N TRP A 282 2.07 -18.89 -5.57
CA TRP A 282 0.90 -18.02 -5.68
C TRP A 282 0.69 -17.11 -4.46
N THR A 283 1.13 -17.55 -3.28
CA THR A 283 1.09 -16.75 -2.03
C THR A 283 1.97 -15.51 -2.05
N VAL A 284 2.97 -15.45 -2.94
CA VAL A 284 3.81 -14.27 -3.18
C VAL A 284 3.31 -13.51 -4.41
N VAL A 285 2.94 -14.22 -5.48
CA VAL A 285 2.52 -13.60 -6.75
C VAL A 285 1.23 -12.79 -6.60
N VAL A 286 0.19 -13.33 -5.94
CA VAL A 286 -1.10 -12.62 -5.82
C VAL A 286 -0.94 -11.31 -5.06
N PRO A 287 -0.35 -11.28 -3.84
CA PRO A 287 -0.16 -10.02 -3.11
C PRO A 287 0.77 -9.03 -3.84
N LEU A 288 1.81 -9.52 -4.52
CA LEU A 288 2.68 -8.69 -5.35
C LEU A 288 1.90 -7.97 -6.45
N MET A 289 1.14 -8.73 -7.24
CA MET A 289 0.34 -8.19 -8.34
C MET A 289 -0.74 -7.24 -7.83
N SER A 290 -1.44 -7.60 -6.75
CA SER A 290 -2.44 -6.73 -6.12
C SER A 290 -1.83 -5.41 -5.63
N GLY A 291 -0.66 -5.45 -4.99
CA GLY A 291 0.06 -4.25 -4.56
C GLY A 291 0.49 -3.36 -5.73
N LEU A 292 0.98 -3.96 -6.82
CA LEU A 292 1.35 -3.21 -8.04
C LEU A 292 0.12 -2.57 -8.71
N LEU A 293 -0.98 -3.31 -8.82
CA LEU A 293 -2.25 -2.80 -9.36
C LEU A 293 -2.80 -1.66 -8.50
N LEU A 294 -2.78 -1.79 -7.17
CA LEU A 294 -3.17 -0.70 -6.26
C LEU A 294 -2.25 0.51 -6.39
N THR A 295 -0.95 0.31 -6.59
CA THR A 295 -0.01 1.43 -6.81
C THR A 295 -0.35 2.17 -8.11
N ALA A 296 -0.61 1.43 -9.19
CA ALA A 296 -1.00 2.01 -10.48
C ALA A 296 -2.36 2.71 -10.41
N LEU A 297 -3.35 2.09 -9.75
CA LEU A 297 -4.66 2.69 -9.51
C LEU A 297 -4.55 3.95 -8.68
N GLY A 298 -3.72 3.94 -7.63
CA GLY A 298 -3.50 5.11 -6.78
C GLY A 298 -2.89 6.28 -7.54
N LEU A 299 -1.89 6.02 -8.40
CA LEU A 299 -1.37 7.02 -9.33
C LEU A 299 -2.48 7.56 -10.25
N ALA A 300 -3.23 6.68 -10.93
CA ALA A 300 -4.30 7.09 -11.84
C ALA A 300 -5.38 7.93 -11.14
N LEU A 301 -5.78 7.57 -9.92
CA LEU A 301 -6.73 8.34 -9.10
C LEU A 301 -6.15 9.70 -8.69
N SER A 302 -4.87 9.78 -8.35
CA SER A 302 -4.24 11.08 -8.04
C SER A 302 -4.20 12.03 -9.23
N PHE A 303 -4.18 11.49 -10.45
CA PHE A 303 -4.26 12.25 -11.69
C PHE A 303 -5.68 12.62 -12.12
N SER A 304 -6.71 12.15 -11.41
CA SER A 304 -8.10 12.53 -11.72
C SER A 304 -8.31 14.03 -11.50
N GLY A 305 -8.65 14.74 -12.58
CA GLY A 305 -8.77 16.21 -12.54
C GLY A 305 -7.43 16.95 -12.43
N PHE A 306 -6.32 16.35 -12.87
CA PHE A 306 -5.02 17.00 -12.87
C PHE A 306 -5.02 18.32 -13.66
N SER A 307 -4.56 19.38 -13.01
CA SER A 307 -4.31 20.68 -13.62
C SER A 307 -2.99 21.22 -13.07
N TYR A 308 -2.06 21.60 -13.95
CA TYR A 308 -0.72 22.06 -13.59
C TYR A 308 -0.68 23.22 -12.58
N VAL A 309 -1.73 24.03 -12.49
CA VAL A 309 -1.83 25.18 -11.58
C VAL A 309 -2.96 24.99 -10.55
N GLY A 310 -3.56 23.80 -10.49
CA GLY A 310 -4.71 23.51 -9.64
C GLY A 310 -4.36 22.86 -8.29
N PRO A 311 -5.30 22.90 -7.32
CA PRO A 311 -5.14 22.26 -6.02
C PRO A 311 -5.01 20.73 -6.12
N THR A 312 -5.41 20.14 -7.25
CA THR A 312 -5.30 18.69 -7.51
C THR A 312 -3.85 18.22 -7.61
N THR A 313 -2.92 19.09 -8.01
CA THR A 313 -1.49 18.74 -8.13
C THR A 313 -0.84 18.47 -6.77
N PHE A 314 -1.38 19.03 -5.68
CA PHE A 314 -0.82 18.82 -4.34
C PHE A 314 -0.85 17.36 -3.88
N ALA A 315 -1.83 16.56 -4.34
CA ALA A 315 -1.88 15.13 -4.01
C ALA A 315 -1.01 14.26 -4.92
N VAL A 316 -0.74 14.70 -6.16
CA VAL A 316 0.10 13.94 -7.10
C VAL A 316 1.51 13.79 -6.58
N ILE A 317 2.09 14.85 -6.00
CA ILE A 317 3.48 14.86 -5.50
C ILE A 317 3.72 13.78 -4.43
N PRO A 318 2.99 13.76 -3.29
CA PRO A 318 3.19 12.73 -2.28
C PRO A 318 2.77 11.34 -2.78
N THR A 319 1.78 11.22 -3.66
CA THR A 319 1.36 9.93 -4.24
C THR A 319 2.47 9.33 -5.08
N ALA A 320 3.06 10.14 -5.97
CA ALA A 320 4.16 9.74 -6.84
C ALA A 320 5.44 9.44 -6.06
N ALA A 321 5.75 10.25 -5.05
CA ALA A 321 6.88 9.99 -4.16
C ALA A 321 6.71 8.67 -3.38
N ALA A 322 5.53 8.43 -2.80
CA ALA A 322 5.22 7.18 -2.11
C ALA A 322 5.27 5.99 -3.07
N ALA A 323 4.69 6.11 -4.28
CA ALA A 323 4.72 5.08 -5.30
C ALA A 323 6.15 4.75 -5.73
N ALA A 324 7.01 5.77 -5.89
CA ALA A 324 8.42 5.58 -6.17
C ALA A 324 9.11 4.76 -5.08
N VAL A 325 8.90 5.09 -3.80
CA VAL A 325 9.48 4.34 -2.68
C VAL A 325 9.02 2.89 -2.70
N VAL A 326 7.71 2.66 -2.88
CA VAL A 326 7.11 1.32 -2.93
C VAL A 326 7.68 0.50 -4.10
N LEU A 327 7.80 1.10 -5.29
CA LEU A 327 8.36 0.44 -6.47
C LEU A 327 9.86 0.16 -6.31
N LEU A 328 10.65 1.06 -5.73
CA LEU A 328 12.08 0.86 -5.48
C LEU A 328 12.34 -0.23 -4.43
N LEU A 329 11.53 -0.28 -3.37
CA LEU A 329 11.57 -1.39 -2.40
C LEU A 329 11.20 -2.72 -3.08
N THR A 330 10.15 -2.71 -3.90
CA THR A 330 9.75 -3.88 -4.68
C THR A 330 10.82 -4.30 -5.69
N ALA A 331 11.56 -3.35 -6.28
CA ALA A 331 12.69 -3.63 -7.15
C ALA A 331 13.82 -4.34 -6.38
N GLN A 332 14.16 -3.84 -5.19
CA GLN A 332 15.15 -4.45 -4.31
C GLN A 332 14.78 -5.89 -3.96
N ASP A 333 13.50 -6.12 -3.68
CA ASP A 333 13.01 -7.44 -3.30
C ASP A 333 12.89 -8.38 -4.50
N SER A 334 12.33 -7.96 -5.63
CA SER A 334 12.15 -8.82 -6.81
C SER A 334 13.43 -8.99 -7.66
N ARG A 335 14.44 -8.14 -7.46
CA ARG A 335 15.64 -8.01 -8.30
C ARG A 335 15.32 -7.76 -9.78
N GLN A 336 14.22 -7.04 -10.06
CA GLN A 336 13.81 -6.66 -11.42
C GLN A 336 14.11 -5.17 -11.67
N SER A 337 14.88 -4.88 -12.72
CA SER A 337 15.22 -3.51 -13.10
C SER A 337 14.01 -2.70 -13.60
N ALA A 338 12.97 -3.35 -14.10
CA ALA A 338 11.75 -2.71 -14.56
C ALA A 338 11.11 -1.84 -13.47
N PHE A 339 11.07 -2.32 -12.22
CA PHE A 339 10.54 -1.54 -11.10
C PHE A 339 11.43 -0.37 -10.71
N VAL A 340 12.74 -0.43 -10.98
CA VAL A 340 13.65 0.72 -10.79
C VAL A 340 13.29 1.82 -11.78
N TYR A 341 13.11 1.50 -13.06
CA TYR A 341 12.67 2.49 -14.06
C TYR A 341 11.29 3.06 -13.75
N ALA A 342 10.33 2.22 -13.33
CA ALA A 342 9.01 2.69 -12.91
C ALA A 342 9.10 3.63 -11.69
N GLY A 343 9.95 3.30 -10.71
CA GLY A 343 10.23 4.17 -9.56
C GLY A 343 10.86 5.50 -9.96
N LEU A 344 11.81 5.50 -10.90
CA LEU A 344 12.44 6.71 -11.43
C LEU A 344 11.47 7.58 -12.23
N ALA A 345 10.57 6.97 -12.99
CA ALA A 345 9.49 7.69 -13.66
C ALA A 345 8.58 8.39 -12.63
N CYS A 346 8.21 7.70 -11.54
CA CYS A 346 7.43 8.30 -10.46
C CYS A 346 8.18 9.43 -9.74
N ILE A 347 9.51 9.31 -9.55
CA ILE A 347 10.31 10.40 -8.98
C ILE A 347 10.32 11.61 -9.91
N THR A 348 10.49 11.39 -11.22
CA THR A 348 10.47 12.45 -12.23
C THR A 348 9.13 13.19 -12.21
N LEU A 349 8.05 12.41 -12.11
CA LEU A 349 6.69 12.93 -12.05
C LEU A 349 6.44 13.74 -10.77
N ALA A 350 6.89 13.24 -9.61
CA ALA A 350 6.85 14.00 -8.35
C ALA A 350 7.67 15.30 -8.45
N TYR A 351 8.85 15.24 -9.08
CA TYR A 351 9.72 16.39 -9.30
C TYR A 351 9.11 17.43 -10.24
N GLN A 352 8.50 16.99 -11.33
CA GLN A 352 7.85 17.86 -12.31
C GLN A 352 6.65 18.60 -11.72
N CYS A 353 5.95 18.00 -10.75
CA CYS A 353 4.86 18.63 -10.03
C CYS A 353 5.34 19.50 -8.84
N LEU A 354 6.59 19.35 -8.39
CA LEU A 354 7.13 20.07 -7.23
C LEU A 354 6.99 21.61 -7.30
N PRO A 355 7.13 22.29 -8.46
CA PRO A 355 6.94 23.74 -8.57
C PRO A 355 5.61 24.26 -8.02
N THR A 356 4.54 23.44 -7.99
CA THR A 356 3.25 23.87 -7.45
C THR A 356 3.27 24.07 -5.94
N LEU A 357 4.16 23.38 -5.20
CA LEU A 357 4.36 23.59 -3.76
C LEU A 357 5.15 24.86 -3.46
N PHE A 358 5.96 25.30 -4.43
CA PHE A 358 6.83 26.46 -4.30
C PHE A 358 6.46 27.53 -5.33
N SER A 359 5.16 27.72 -5.59
CA SER A 359 4.65 28.61 -6.63
C SER A 359 5.26 30.01 -6.51
N ASP A 360 5.34 30.53 -5.29
CA ASP A 360 5.81 31.89 -5.02
C ASP A 360 7.32 32.04 -5.26
N VAL A 361 8.09 31.02 -4.91
CA VAL A 361 9.54 30.99 -5.18
C VAL A 361 9.78 30.87 -6.69
N VAL A 362 9.01 30.02 -7.37
CA VAL A 362 9.13 29.81 -8.81
C VAL A 362 8.71 31.04 -9.60
N THR A 363 7.65 31.75 -9.19
CA THR A 363 7.24 33.00 -9.84
C THR A 363 8.25 34.12 -9.59
N ALA A 364 8.81 34.23 -8.38
CA ALA A 364 9.87 35.19 -8.08
C ALA A 364 11.13 34.93 -8.92
N LEU A 365 11.64 33.70 -8.94
CA LEU A 365 12.80 33.31 -9.75
C LEU A 365 12.53 33.50 -11.25
N LYS A 366 11.31 33.20 -11.71
CA LYS A 366 10.92 33.41 -13.10
C LYS A 366 10.93 34.91 -13.45
N ALA A 367 10.36 35.76 -12.62
CA ALA A 367 10.32 37.21 -12.86
C ALA A 367 11.74 37.83 -12.88
N GLU A 368 12.61 37.38 -11.98
CA GLU A 368 14.02 37.79 -11.96
C GLU A 368 14.75 37.35 -13.24
N ALA A 369 14.55 36.09 -13.67
CA ALA A 369 15.14 35.58 -14.90
C ALA A 369 14.59 36.26 -16.18
N GLU A 370 13.30 36.58 -16.23
CA GLU A 370 12.69 37.34 -17.35
C GLU A 370 13.27 38.76 -17.43
N THR A 371 13.45 39.41 -16.28
CA THR A 371 14.09 40.74 -16.18
C THR A 371 15.55 40.69 -16.61
N ALA A 372 16.30 39.67 -16.18
CA ALA A 372 17.70 39.49 -16.54
C ALA A 372 17.91 39.20 -18.04
N LEU A 373 17.00 38.44 -18.65
CA LEU A 373 17.09 38.07 -20.08
C LEU A 373 16.40 39.05 -21.03
N ARG A 374 15.67 40.04 -20.48
CA ARG A 374 14.84 41.00 -21.26
C ARG A 374 13.86 40.30 -22.20
N GLU A 375 13.31 39.16 -21.77
CA GLU A 375 12.31 38.40 -22.54
C GLU A 375 10.98 38.33 -21.79
N PRO A 376 9.84 38.54 -22.48
CA PRO A 376 8.53 38.52 -21.83
C PRO A 376 8.09 37.12 -21.40
N ARG A 377 8.75 36.06 -21.90
CA ARG A 377 8.51 34.66 -21.53
C ARG A 377 9.81 33.87 -21.65
N LEU A 378 10.17 33.14 -20.60
CA LEU A 378 11.32 32.24 -20.63
C LEU A 378 11.12 31.10 -21.65
N PRO A 379 12.10 30.84 -22.53
CA PRO A 379 12.11 29.69 -23.41
C PRO A 379 12.00 28.37 -22.64
N PHE A 380 11.31 27.38 -23.21
CA PHE A 380 11.13 26.05 -22.60
C PHE A 380 12.46 25.41 -22.17
N ALA A 381 13.54 25.68 -22.89
CA ALA A 381 14.89 25.21 -22.59
C ALA A 381 15.40 25.59 -21.18
N PHE A 382 15.01 26.76 -20.63
CA PHE A 382 15.42 27.17 -19.29
C PHE A 382 14.76 26.34 -18.18
N TYR A 383 13.56 25.79 -18.45
CA TYR A 383 12.93 24.83 -17.53
C TYR A 383 13.78 23.56 -17.40
N GLY A 384 14.60 23.23 -18.40
CA GLY A 384 15.56 22.13 -18.31
C GLY A 384 16.59 22.31 -17.20
N LEU A 385 17.02 23.55 -16.91
CA LEU A 385 17.98 23.83 -15.83
C LEU A 385 17.40 23.49 -14.45
N THR A 386 16.07 23.53 -14.31
CA THR A 386 15.42 23.13 -13.06
C THR A 386 15.62 21.66 -12.75
N TYR A 387 16.02 20.80 -13.70
CA TYR A 387 16.30 19.37 -13.45
C TYR A 387 17.71 19.08 -12.92
N LEU A 388 18.62 20.07 -12.88
CA LEU A 388 19.99 19.86 -12.42
C LEU A 388 20.09 19.26 -11.00
N PRO A 389 19.34 19.75 -9.99
CA PRO A 389 19.38 19.17 -8.66
C PRO A 389 19.01 17.68 -8.67
N LEU A 390 17.97 17.31 -9.43
CA LEU A 390 17.56 15.92 -9.59
C LEU A 390 18.68 15.08 -10.21
N ILE A 391 19.31 15.57 -11.29
CA ILE A 391 20.40 14.88 -11.98
C ILE A 391 21.61 14.68 -11.04
N VAL A 392 21.99 15.71 -10.29
CA VAL A 392 23.11 15.66 -9.34
C VAL A 392 22.84 14.64 -8.23
N VAL A 393 21.64 14.66 -7.63
CA VAL A 393 21.24 13.70 -6.59
C VAL A 393 21.25 12.28 -7.14
N MET A 394 20.66 12.05 -8.32
CA MET A 394 20.63 10.72 -8.94
C MET A 394 22.03 10.21 -9.32
N THR A 395 22.93 11.11 -9.75
CA THR A 395 24.33 10.79 -10.02
C THR A 395 25.06 10.36 -8.75
N ALA A 396 24.89 11.10 -7.66
CA ALA A 396 25.47 10.76 -6.36
C ALA A 396 24.92 9.43 -5.83
N MET A 397 23.61 9.19 -5.96
CA MET A 397 22.97 7.91 -5.59
C MET A 397 23.50 6.74 -6.43
N ALA A 398 23.71 6.94 -7.74
CA ALA A 398 24.26 5.92 -8.63
C ALA A 398 25.67 5.53 -8.20
N ARG A 399 26.53 6.51 -7.94
CA ARG A 399 27.89 6.30 -7.43
C ARG A 399 27.90 5.56 -6.09
N ARG A 400 27.04 5.96 -5.14
CA ARG A 400 26.96 5.32 -3.82
C ARG A 400 26.51 3.86 -3.90
N ARG A 401 25.67 3.51 -4.88
CA ARG A 401 25.12 2.15 -5.05
C ARG A 401 26.01 1.22 -5.86
N GLU A 402 27.04 1.73 -6.54
CA GLU A 402 27.98 0.94 -7.35
C GLU A 402 28.80 -0.08 -6.53
N GLY A 403 28.88 0.06 -5.20
CA GLY A 403 29.54 -0.93 -4.33
C GLY A 403 28.64 -2.08 -3.86
N VAL A 404 27.33 -1.86 -3.73
CA VAL A 404 26.42 -2.78 -3.00
C VAL A 404 25.49 -3.56 -3.92
N SER A 405 25.08 -2.96 -5.05
CA SER A 405 24.10 -3.58 -5.96
C SER A 405 24.29 -3.04 -7.38
N ARG A 406 25.45 -3.35 -7.99
CA ARG A 406 25.88 -2.84 -9.30
C ARG A 406 24.80 -2.97 -10.37
N ASP A 407 24.27 -4.17 -10.55
CA ASP A 407 23.46 -4.43 -11.74
C ASP A 407 22.02 -3.92 -11.61
N LEU A 408 21.47 -3.94 -10.39
CA LEU A 408 20.05 -3.64 -10.18
C LEU A 408 19.75 -2.14 -10.18
N PHE A 409 20.53 -1.33 -9.47
CA PHE A 409 20.25 0.09 -9.30
C PHE A 409 21.21 1.00 -10.07
N ALA A 410 22.51 0.68 -10.11
CA ALA A 410 23.48 1.61 -10.69
C ALA A 410 23.29 1.76 -12.21
N ILE A 411 23.03 0.66 -12.94
CA ILE A 411 22.83 0.70 -14.40
C ILE A 411 21.57 1.51 -14.78
N PRO A 412 20.36 1.25 -14.23
CA PRO A 412 19.18 2.05 -14.56
C PRO A 412 19.36 3.53 -14.21
N LEU A 413 20.00 3.83 -13.08
CA LEU A 413 20.19 5.19 -12.61
C LEU A 413 21.17 5.97 -13.50
N LYS A 414 22.29 5.35 -13.90
CA LYS A 414 23.24 5.91 -14.87
C LYS A 414 22.56 6.17 -16.21
N ARG A 415 21.79 5.20 -16.73
CA ARG A 415 21.06 5.34 -18.00
C ARG A 415 20.00 6.43 -17.93
N PHE A 416 19.25 6.50 -16.85
CA PHE A 416 18.23 7.52 -16.62
C PHE A 416 18.83 8.93 -16.56
N VAL A 417 19.88 9.13 -15.75
CA VAL A 417 20.62 10.40 -15.69
C VAL A 417 21.12 10.81 -17.07
N THR A 418 21.74 9.87 -17.80
CA THR A 418 22.26 10.13 -19.15
C THR A 418 21.16 10.52 -20.12
N ALA A 419 20.03 9.81 -20.09
CA ALA A 419 18.90 10.06 -20.97
C ALA A 419 18.27 11.43 -20.70
N ILE A 420 18.07 11.80 -19.42
CA ILE A 420 17.55 13.13 -19.06
C ILE A 420 18.53 14.22 -19.47
N SER A 421 19.82 14.11 -19.14
CA SER A 421 20.81 15.12 -19.52
C SER A 421 20.88 15.33 -21.04
N LEU A 422 20.83 14.25 -21.82
CA LEU A 422 20.83 14.32 -23.27
C LEU A 422 19.54 14.93 -23.81
N LEU A 423 18.38 14.56 -23.28
CA LEU A 423 17.09 15.13 -23.67
C LEU A 423 17.04 16.64 -23.39
N LEU A 424 17.55 17.07 -22.24
CA LEU A 424 17.64 18.49 -21.89
C LEU A 424 18.60 19.26 -22.80
N PHE A 425 19.74 18.65 -23.16
CA PHE A 425 20.67 19.23 -24.13
C PHE A 425 20.03 19.39 -25.51
N VAL A 426 19.33 18.36 -26.01
CA VAL A 426 18.60 18.42 -27.28
C VAL A 426 17.46 19.45 -27.22
N ALA A 427 16.70 19.49 -26.12
CA ALA A 427 15.64 20.49 -25.93
C ALA A 427 16.18 21.92 -25.91
N SER A 428 17.44 22.14 -25.51
CA SER A 428 18.03 23.47 -25.55
C SER A 428 18.34 23.98 -26.96
N ALA A 429 18.49 23.07 -27.93
CA ALA A 429 18.71 23.42 -29.33
C ALA A 429 17.51 24.11 -29.99
N THR A 430 16.32 24.08 -29.36
CA THR A 430 15.14 24.74 -29.89
C THR A 430 15.16 26.27 -29.74
N HIS A 431 16.10 26.83 -28.96
CA HIS A 431 16.18 28.27 -28.73
C HIS A 431 17.63 28.74 -28.63
N VAL A 432 18.09 29.54 -29.61
CA VAL A 432 19.50 29.92 -29.76
C VAL A 432 20.07 30.64 -28.52
N LYS A 433 19.31 31.54 -27.88
CA LYS A 433 19.77 32.23 -26.67
C LYS A 433 19.91 31.30 -25.45
N ALA A 434 19.02 30.30 -25.35
CA ALA A 434 19.06 29.34 -24.26
C ALA A 434 20.16 28.29 -24.48
N LEU A 435 20.41 27.95 -25.75
CA LEU A 435 21.45 26.99 -26.15
C LEU A 435 22.80 27.36 -25.56
N PHE A 436 23.18 28.65 -25.54
CA PHE A 436 24.46 29.07 -24.94
C PHE A 436 24.56 28.74 -23.45
N LEU A 437 23.64 29.26 -22.63
CA LEU A 437 23.66 29.07 -21.17
C LEU A 437 23.48 27.61 -20.78
N VAL A 438 22.54 26.91 -21.42
CA VAL A 438 22.28 25.50 -21.14
C VAL A 438 23.45 24.63 -21.58
N SER A 439 24.12 24.94 -22.69
CA SER A 439 25.33 24.23 -23.10
C SER A 439 26.46 24.42 -22.10
N LEU A 440 26.68 25.64 -21.59
CA LEU A 440 27.72 25.90 -20.59
C LEU A 440 27.53 25.05 -19.33
N VAL A 441 26.30 24.99 -18.83
CA VAL A 441 25.94 24.13 -17.69
C VAL A 441 26.12 22.65 -18.05
N ASN A 442 25.72 22.23 -19.25
CA ASN A 442 25.86 20.85 -19.69
C ASN A 442 27.33 20.42 -19.86
N ILE A 443 28.25 21.32 -20.20
CA ILE A 443 29.70 21.03 -20.22
C ILE A 443 30.16 20.59 -18.84
N ALA A 444 29.86 21.39 -17.81
CA ALA A 444 30.20 21.08 -16.42
C ALA A 444 29.52 19.78 -15.95
N LEU A 445 28.25 19.60 -16.31
CA LEU A 445 27.48 18.41 -15.97
C LEU A 445 28.08 17.15 -16.61
N PHE A 446 28.30 17.11 -17.93
CA PHE A 446 28.85 15.95 -18.62
C PHE A 446 30.29 15.66 -18.20
N MET A 447 31.10 16.68 -17.90
CA MET A 447 32.43 16.49 -17.33
C MET A 447 32.34 15.85 -15.93
N GLY A 448 31.41 16.32 -15.09
CA GLY A 448 31.11 15.71 -13.79
C GLY A 448 30.67 14.25 -13.93
N LEU A 449 29.80 13.93 -14.88
CA LEU A 449 29.38 12.57 -15.19
C LEU A 449 30.55 11.70 -15.67
N ALA A 450 31.44 12.24 -16.51
CA ALA A 450 32.65 11.55 -16.98
C ALA A 450 33.57 11.15 -15.82
N ILE A 451 33.76 12.06 -14.85
CA ILE A 451 34.59 11.84 -13.66
C ILE A 451 33.92 10.83 -12.71
N VAL A 452 32.63 11.02 -12.43
CA VAL A 452 31.89 10.19 -11.47
C VAL A 452 31.71 8.76 -11.98
N PHE A 453 31.35 8.58 -13.25
CA PHE A 453 31.13 7.26 -13.85
C PHE A 453 32.36 6.66 -14.52
N ARG A 454 33.50 7.38 -14.52
CA ARG A 454 34.77 6.98 -15.14
C ARG A 454 34.61 6.50 -16.59
N ASP A 455 33.76 7.19 -17.34
CA ASP A 455 33.36 6.79 -18.70
C ASP A 455 33.67 7.93 -19.69
N ARG A 456 34.63 7.66 -20.59
CA ARG A 456 35.15 8.65 -21.55
C ARG A 456 34.09 9.12 -22.55
N ARG A 457 32.99 8.37 -22.73
CA ARG A 457 31.91 8.75 -23.65
C ARG A 457 31.25 10.08 -23.25
N TYR A 458 31.13 10.36 -21.96
CA TYR A 458 30.59 11.65 -21.50
C TYR A 458 31.51 12.83 -21.82
N ALA A 459 32.83 12.61 -21.88
CA ALA A 459 33.78 13.64 -22.30
C ALA A 459 33.54 14.02 -23.78
N ALA A 460 33.27 13.05 -24.65
CA ALA A 460 32.92 13.35 -26.05
C ALA A 460 31.64 14.19 -26.17
N VAL A 461 30.60 13.89 -25.38
CA VAL A 461 29.38 14.71 -25.35
C VAL A 461 29.65 16.11 -24.80
N SER A 462 30.54 16.25 -23.81
CA SER A 462 30.95 17.57 -23.31
C SER A 462 31.63 18.43 -24.37
N VAL A 463 32.43 17.82 -25.27
CA VAL A 463 33.04 18.52 -26.41
C VAL A 463 31.96 19.01 -27.38
N VAL A 464 30.94 18.20 -27.66
CA VAL A 464 29.79 18.64 -28.49
C VAL A 464 29.07 19.83 -27.83
N ALA A 465 28.90 19.81 -26.51
CA ALA A 465 28.32 20.94 -25.78
C ALA A 465 29.21 22.20 -25.83
N VAL A 466 30.55 22.06 -25.78
CA VAL A 466 31.48 23.19 -25.99
C VAL A 466 31.29 23.81 -27.38
N VAL A 467 31.21 22.97 -28.42
CA VAL A 467 31.00 23.45 -29.79
C VAL A 467 29.64 24.16 -29.91
N ALA A 468 28.58 23.59 -29.35
CA ALA A 468 27.25 24.22 -29.33
C ALA A 468 27.26 25.56 -28.58
N ALA A 469 27.96 25.65 -27.45
CA ALA A 469 28.12 26.90 -26.71
C ALA A 469 28.90 27.94 -27.52
N ALA A 470 29.98 27.55 -28.19
CA ALA A 470 30.78 28.46 -29.02
C ALA A 470 29.98 29.00 -30.21
N LEU A 471 29.18 28.16 -30.88
CA LEU A 471 28.32 28.57 -31.98
C LEU A 471 27.17 29.49 -31.52
N ALA A 472 26.64 29.26 -30.31
CA ALA A 472 25.56 30.06 -29.75
C ALA A 472 26.04 31.34 -29.02
N TRP A 473 27.36 31.54 -28.84
CA TRP A 473 27.92 32.67 -28.09
C TRP A 473 27.54 34.02 -28.71
N ILE A 474 27.80 34.20 -30.01
CA ILE A 474 27.54 35.46 -30.73
C ILE A 474 26.05 35.89 -30.58
N PRO A 475 25.07 35.05 -30.98
CA PRO A 475 23.66 35.44 -30.86
C PRO A 475 23.19 35.61 -29.41
N ALA A 476 23.83 34.95 -28.44
CA ALA A 476 23.52 35.15 -27.02
C ALA A 476 24.04 36.50 -26.50
N VAL A 477 25.27 36.88 -26.83
CA VAL A 477 25.87 38.16 -26.44
C VAL A 477 25.11 39.35 -27.05
N ASP A 478 24.74 39.25 -28.33
CA ASP A 478 23.91 40.25 -29.00
C ASP A 478 22.52 40.35 -28.35
N GLY A 479 21.93 39.19 -28.03
CA GLY A 479 20.63 39.11 -27.37
C GLY A 479 20.59 39.70 -25.96
N LEU A 480 21.69 39.61 -25.21
CA LEU A 480 21.84 40.19 -23.87
C LEU A 480 22.14 41.69 -23.89
N GLY A 481 22.51 42.23 -25.06
CA GLY A 481 22.85 43.65 -25.22
C GLY A 481 24.12 44.05 -24.49
N TRP A 482 25.10 43.14 -24.37
CA TRP A 482 26.40 43.41 -23.76
C TRP A 482 27.38 44.13 -24.69
N VAL A 483 27.16 44.03 -26.00
CA VAL A 483 27.91 44.77 -27.01
C VAL A 483 27.10 46.02 -27.36
N ARG A 484 27.36 47.11 -26.64
CA ARG A 484 26.93 48.47 -27.00
C ARG A 484 28.04 49.45 -26.73
#